data_AF-A0A8I1P7Z5-F1
#
_entry.id   AF-A0A8I1P7Z5-F1
#
_cell.length_a   1.000
_cell.length_b   1.000
_cell.length_c   1.000
_cell.angle_alpha   90.00
_cell.angle_beta   90.00
_cell.angle_gamma   90.00
#
_symmetry.space_group_name_H-M   'P 1'
#
loop_
_entity.id
_entity.type
_entity.pdbx_description
1 polymer ?
#
loop_
_entity_poly.entity_id
_entity_poly.type
_entity_poly.pdbx_seq_one_letter_code
_entity_poly.pdbx_strand_id
1 'polypeptide(L)'
;MLRLFERLRGQRPQPAPPQQRQEGPLDLLDPAFVRDPYPAYARLRDVDPIHRTKSGGFILTRHADIVAALAHPALGNAPSRHAVVHARNRGRHVSADVAANILPFLDKPEHVRPRRLIASAFRAHLRAYPLDAEAIARDLLAPWLQAGAMEAIAISASRFRSRRFRASWACRPPIATG
;
A
#
# COMPACT_ATOMS: atom_id res chain seq x y z
N MET A 1 -11.00 -19.57 4.42
CA MET A 1 -10.88 -18.84 3.14
C MET A 1 -12.06 -19.06 2.22
N LEU A 2 -12.33 -20.28 1.70
CA LEU A 2 -13.50 -20.53 0.83
C LEU A 2 -14.84 -20.07 1.44
N ARG A 3 -15.13 -20.42 2.69
CA ARG A 3 -16.35 -19.97 3.42
C ARG A 3 -16.39 -18.45 3.72
N LEU A 4 -15.24 -17.78 3.75
CA LEU A 4 -15.15 -16.32 3.94
C LEU A 4 -15.58 -15.61 2.65
N PHE A 5 -15.07 -16.07 1.50
CA PHE A 5 -15.47 -15.54 0.21
C PHE A 5 -16.92 -15.88 -0.14
N GLU A 6 -17.43 -17.05 0.27
CA GLU A 6 -18.87 -17.37 0.15
C GLU A 6 -19.76 -16.39 0.93
N ARG A 7 -19.31 -15.93 2.11
CA ARG A 7 -20.01 -14.89 2.89
C ARG A 7 -19.97 -13.51 2.24
N LEU A 8 -18.86 -13.14 1.59
CA LEU A 8 -18.75 -11.89 0.83
C LEU A 8 -19.66 -11.88 -0.42
N ARG A 9 -19.95 -13.06 -0.99
CA ARG A 9 -20.92 -13.21 -2.10
C ARG A 9 -22.40 -13.04 -1.67
N GLY A 10 -22.69 -12.92 -0.37
CA GLY A 10 -24.01 -13.18 0.21
C GLY A 10 -25.19 -12.26 -0.14
N GLN A 11 -25.02 -11.22 -0.95
CA GLN A 11 -26.14 -10.39 -1.43
C GLN A 11 -25.83 -9.77 -2.81
N ARG A 12 -25.97 -10.49 -3.94
CA ARG A 12 -26.14 -9.91 -5.31
C ARG A 12 -26.22 -10.94 -6.46
N PRO A 13 -26.66 -10.53 -7.68
CA PRO A 13 -27.33 -11.39 -8.66
C PRO A 13 -26.44 -12.48 -9.24
N GLN A 14 -27.13 -13.47 -9.80
CA GLN A 14 -26.59 -14.71 -10.35
C GLN A 14 -25.37 -14.44 -11.25
N PRO A 15 -24.23 -15.12 -11.03
CA PRO A 15 -23.05 -14.91 -11.85
C PRO A 15 -23.36 -15.24 -13.31
N ALA A 16 -22.84 -14.42 -14.22
CA ALA A 16 -22.96 -14.64 -15.66
C ALA A 16 -22.50 -16.06 -16.04
N PRO A 17 -23.14 -16.69 -17.05
CA PRO A 17 -22.90 -18.08 -17.41
C PRO A 17 -21.40 -18.37 -17.67
N PRO A 18 -20.94 -19.62 -17.43
CA PRO A 18 -19.52 -20.01 -17.47
C PRO A 18 -18.76 -19.58 -18.73
N GLN A 19 -19.49 -19.41 -19.83
CA GLN A 19 -19.00 -19.09 -21.17
C GLN A 19 -18.53 -17.62 -21.34
N GLN A 20 -18.77 -16.73 -20.35
CA GLN A 20 -18.32 -15.32 -20.39
C GLN A 20 -17.12 -15.01 -19.46
N ARG A 21 -16.69 -15.99 -18.66
CA ARG A 21 -15.42 -15.89 -17.91
C ARG A 21 -14.28 -16.09 -18.89
N GLN A 22 -13.52 -15.05 -19.19
CA GLN A 22 -12.24 -15.27 -19.86
C GLN A 22 -11.35 -16.06 -18.89
N GLU A 23 -11.05 -17.30 -19.25
CA GLU A 23 -10.15 -18.22 -18.56
C GLU A 23 -8.65 -17.88 -18.77
N GLY A 24 -8.35 -16.71 -19.37
CA GLY A 24 -7.00 -16.19 -19.51
C GLY A 24 -6.49 -15.55 -18.22
N PRO A 25 -5.21 -15.73 -17.84
CA PRO A 25 -4.65 -15.04 -16.69
C PRO A 25 -4.71 -13.53 -16.90
N LEU A 26 -5.29 -12.80 -15.95
CA LEU A 26 -4.95 -11.39 -15.81
C LEU A 26 -3.45 -11.30 -15.51
N ASP A 27 -2.67 -10.82 -16.47
CA ASP A 27 -1.26 -10.51 -16.25
C ASP A 27 -1.12 -9.06 -15.79
N LEU A 28 -0.85 -8.88 -14.50
CA LEU A 28 -0.67 -7.57 -13.88
C LEU A 28 0.64 -6.89 -14.31
N LEU A 29 1.53 -7.61 -15.01
CA LEU A 29 2.80 -7.11 -15.50
C LEU A 29 2.79 -6.86 -17.01
N ASP A 30 1.69 -7.15 -17.70
CA ASP A 30 1.53 -6.83 -19.12
C ASP A 30 1.67 -5.30 -19.32
N PRO A 31 2.58 -4.83 -20.18
CA PRO A 31 2.75 -3.40 -20.47
C PRO A 31 1.46 -2.70 -20.92
N ALA A 32 0.54 -3.39 -21.59
CA ALA A 32 -0.76 -2.85 -21.98
C ALA A 32 -1.64 -2.64 -20.74
N PHE A 33 -1.65 -3.60 -19.82
CA PHE A 33 -2.35 -3.48 -18.54
C PHE A 33 -1.75 -2.37 -17.66
N VAL A 34 -0.42 -2.29 -17.56
CA VAL A 34 0.26 -1.24 -16.79
C VAL A 34 -0.04 0.15 -17.34
N ARG A 35 -0.15 0.29 -18.67
CA ARG A 35 -0.48 1.55 -19.35
C ARG A 35 -1.91 2.00 -19.09
N ASP A 36 -2.86 1.08 -19.16
CA ASP A 36 -4.27 1.36 -18.89
C ASP A 36 -4.96 0.17 -18.21
N PRO A 37 -4.95 0.10 -16.87
CA PRO A 37 -5.54 -1.01 -16.14
C PRO A 37 -7.06 -0.88 -15.95
N TYR A 38 -7.63 0.31 -16.19
CA TYR A 38 -9.01 0.61 -15.82
C TYR A 38 -10.05 -0.22 -16.61
N PRO A 39 -9.90 -0.47 -17.92
CA PRO A 39 -10.80 -1.34 -18.67
C PRO A 39 -10.85 -2.77 -18.10
N ALA A 40 -9.69 -3.32 -17.72
CA ALA A 40 -9.61 -4.64 -17.11
C ALA A 40 -10.33 -4.68 -15.76
N TYR A 41 -10.12 -3.68 -14.89
CA TYR A 41 -10.84 -3.60 -13.61
C TYR A 41 -12.34 -3.37 -13.78
N ALA A 42 -12.76 -2.56 -14.76
CA ALA A 42 -14.18 -2.36 -15.07
C ALA A 42 -14.85 -3.69 -15.41
N ARG A 43 -14.28 -4.43 -16.35
CA ARG A 43 -14.78 -5.76 -16.73
C ARG A 43 -14.82 -6.71 -15.53
N LEU A 44 -13.74 -6.82 -14.76
CA LEU A 44 -13.68 -7.72 -13.61
C LEU A 44 -14.76 -7.40 -12.57
N ARG A 45 -15.05 -6.11 -12.30
CA ARG A 45 -16.12 -5.73 -11.37
C ARG A 45 -17.50 -6.24 -11.79
N ASP A 46 -17.73 -6.35 -13.09
CA ASP A 46 -19.02 -6.77 -13.66
C ASP A 46 -19.13 -8.29 -13.72
N VAL A 47 -18.09 -8.98 -14.20
CA VAL A 47 -18.18 -10.41 -14.55
C VAL A 47 -17.47 -11.36 -13.58
N ASP A 48 -16.42 -10.92 -12.89
CA ASP A 48 -15.61 -11.74 -11.98
C ASP A 48 -14.95 -10.88 -10.87
N PRO A 49 -15.76 -10.33 -9.94
CA PRO A 49 -15.28 -9.32 -8.99
C PRO A 49 -14.29 -9.84 -7.96
N ILE A 50 -14.19 -11.16 -7.81
CA ILE A 50 -13.24 -11.89 -6.95
C ILE A 50 -12.49 -12.88 -7.84
N HIS A 51 -11.55 -12.36 -8.63
CA HIS A 51 -10.81 -13.12 -9.62
C HIS A 51 -9.68 -13.94 -8.98
N ARG A 52 -9.54 -15.21 -9.35
CA ARG A 52 -8.44 -16.07 -8.89
C ARG A 52 -7.30 -16.04 -9.88
N THR A 53 -6.12 -15.62 -9.42
CA THR A 53 -4.90 -15.61 -10.23
C THR A 53 -4.29 -17.00 -10.38
N LYS A 54 -3.46 -17.20 -11.42
CA LYS A 54 -2.70 -18.44 -11.63
C LYS A 54 -1.76 -18.78 -10.48
N SER A 55 -1.23 -17.77 -9.78
CA SER A 55 -0.38 -17.96 -8.59
C SER A 55 -1.15 -18.37 -7.34
N GLY A 56 -2.48 -18.48 -7.42
CA GLY A 56 -3.35 -18.89 -6.32
C GLY A 56 -3.80 -17.75 -5.40
N GLY A 57 -3.38 -16.51 -5.68
CA GLY A 57 -3.91 -15.30 -5.02
C GLY A 57 -5.28 -14.89 -5.58
N PHE A 58 -5.95 -13.98 -4.87
CA PHE A 58 -7.23 -13.40 -5.28
C PHE A 58 -7.08 -11.90 -5.56
N ILE A 59 -7.81 -11.42 -6.56
CA ILE A 59 -7.93 -10.00 -6.89
C ILE A 59 -9.38 -9.59 -6.60
N LEU A 60 -9.54 -8.62 -5.72
CA LEU A 60 -10.83 -8.05 -5.36
C LEU A 60 -10.94 -6.71 -6.07
N THR A 61 -12.02 -6.49 -6.82
CA THR A 61 -12.17 -5.28 -7.63
C THR A 61 -13.31 -4.38 -7.17
N ARG A 62 -14.24 -4.88 -6.35
CA ARG A 62 -15.32 -4.08 -5.75
C ARG A 62 -14.87 -3.47 -4.43
N HIS A 63 -15.16 -2.19 -4.25
CA HIS A 63 -14.84 -1.44 -3.03
C HIS A 63 -15.37 -2.14 -1.76
N ALA A 64 -16.62 -2.62 -1.79
CA ALA A 64 -17.22 -3.29 -0.63
C ALA A 64 -16.45 -4.56 -0.22
N ASP A 65 -16.02 -5.37 -1.19
CA ASP A 65 -15.26 -6.59 -0.93
C ASP A 65 -13.87 -6.26 -0.36
N ILE A 66 -13.21 -5.23 -0.89
CA ILE A 66 -11.91 -4.75 -0.40
C ILE A 66 -12.01 -4.28 1.04
N VAL A 67 -12.98 -3.42 1.36
CA VAL A 67 -13.19 -2.93 2.73
C VAL A 67 -13.48 -4.07 3.69
N ALA A 68 -14.36 -5.00 3.30
CA ALA A 68 -14.68 -6.17 4.11
C ALA A 68 -13.45 -7.05 4.33
N ALA A 69 -12.63 -7.27 3.30
CA ALA A 69 -11.39 -8.04 3.40
C ALA A 69 -10.36 -7.37 4.33
N LEU A 70 -10.14 -6.05 4.19
CA LEU A 70 -9.20 -5.29 5.03
C LEU A 70 -9.61 -5.25 6.50
N ALA A 71 -10.89 -5.38 6.81
CA ALA A 71 -11.40 -5.44 8.17
C ALA A 71 -11.45 -6.87 8.74
N HIS A 72 -11.29 -7.91 7.91
CA HIS A 72 -11.56 -9.27 8.32
C HIS A 72 -10.41 -9.89 9.13
N PRO A 73 -10.64 -10.38 10.36
CA PRO A 73 -9.55 -10.85 11.25
C PRO A 73 -8.82 -12.10 10.75
N ALA A 74 -9.42 -12.88 9.84
CA ALA A 74 -8.75 -14.02 9.21
C ALA A 74 -7.84 -13.64 8.03
N LEU A 75 -7.78 -12.36 7.65
CA LEU A 75 -6.90 -11.84 6.60
C LEU A 75 -5.86 -10.94 7.27
N GLY A 76 -4.70 -11.54 7.58
CA GLY A 76 -3.57 -10.86 8.20
C GLY A 76 -2.59 -10.30 7.17
N ASN A 77 -1.70 -9.43 7.64
CA ASN A 77 -0.62 -8.84 6.87
C ASN A 77 0.68 -9.65 6.95
N ALA A 78 0.75 -10.64 7.85
CA ALA A 78 1.91 -11.52 7.95
C ALA A 78 2.23 -12.16 6.58
N PRO A 79 3.50 -12.12 6.12
CA PRO A 79 3.87 -12.76 4.87
C PRO A 79 3.43 -14.23 4.82
N SER A 80 3.07 -14.72 3.64
CA SER A 80 2.77 -16.15 3.46
C SER A 80 3.95 -17.01 3.89
N ARG A 81 3.70 -18.20 4.44
CA ARG A 81 4.75 -19.18 4.79
C ARG A 81 5.69 -19.51 3.62
N HIS A 82 5.22 -19.35 2.38
CA HIS A 82 5.99 -19.62 1.16
C HIS A 82 6.81 -18.42 0.67
N ALA A 83 6.60 -17.22 1.24
CA ALA A 83 7.34 -16.03 0.86
C ALA A 83 8.77 -16.06 1.42
N VAL A 84 9.73 -15.55 0.65
CA VAL A 84 11.14 -15.39 1.08
C VAL A 84 11.22 -14.57 2.38
N VAL A 85 10.39 -13.54 2.49
CA VAL A 85 10.34 -12.64 3.64
C VAL A 85 9.59 -13.19 4.87
N HIS A 86 9.13 -14.45 4.84
CA HIS A 86 8.47 -15.07 5.98
C HIS A 86 9.40 -15.20 7.20
N ALA A 87 8.84 -15.05 8.40
CA ALA A 87 9.58 -15.08 9.66
C ALA A 87 10.42 -16.36 9.90
N ARG A 88 10.06 -17.49 9.28
CA ARG A 88 10.88 -18.72 9.34
C ARG A 88 12.28 -18.55 8.73
N ASN A 89 12.46 -17.55 7.88
CA ASN A 89 13.70 -17.30 7.15
C ASN A 89 14.55 -16.17 7.78
N ARG A 90 14.21 -15.64 8.97
CA ARG A 90 14.93 -14.52 9.61
C ARG A 90 16.44 -14.78 9.73
N GLY A 91 16.85 -16.01 10.07
CA GLY A 91 18.26 -16.40 10.16
C GLY A 91 18.97 -16.64 8.82
N ARG A 92 18.26 -16.56 7.68
CA ARG A 92 18.80 -16.81 6.33
C ARG A 92 18.78 -15.58 5.45
N HIS A 93 17.81 -14.68 5.64
CA HIS A 93 17.64 -13.50 4.81
C HIS A 93 17.38 -12.27 5.69
N VAL A 94 18.23 -11.25 5.54
CA VAL A 94 18.04 -9.94 6.20
C VAL A 94 16.66 -9.36 5.89
N SER A 95 16.16 -9.53 4.67
CA SER A 95 14.82 -9.06 4.28
C SER A 95 13.70 -9.72 5.09
N ALA A 96 13.85 -10.99 5.47
CA ALA A 96 12.89 -11.70 6.29
C ALA A 96 12.93 -11.22 7.74
N ASP A 97 14.11 -10.86 8.26
CA ASP A 97 14.26 -10.26 9.59
C ASP A 97 13.73 -8.83 9.67
N VAL A 98 13.90 -8.03 8.62
CA VAL A 98 13.27 -6.71 8.53
C VAL A 98 11.75 -6.85 8.45
N ALA A 99 11.23 -7.66 7.52
CA ALA A 99 9.79 -7.83 7.33
C ALA A 99 9.10 -8.29 8.62
N ALA A 100 9.75 -9.18 9.34
CA ALA A 100 9.36 -9.68 10.64
C ALA A 100 9.20 -8.65 11.77
N ASN A 101 9.77 -7.45 11.63
CA ASN A 101 9.86 -6.47 12.70
C ASN A 101 9.30 -5.09 12.31
N ILE A 102 8.79 -4.92 11.09
CA ILE A 102 8.19 -3.65 10.64
C ILE A 102 6.67 -3.71 10.66
N LEU A 103 6.05 -2.58 11.04
CA LEU A 103 4.61 -2.45 11.21
C LEU A 103 3.74 -2.98 10.04
N PRO A 104 4.09 -2.77 8.75
CA PRO A 104 3.25 -3.23 7.65
C PRO A 104 3.03 -4.76 7.58
N PHE A 105 3.88 -5.56 8.23
CA PHE A 105 3.83 -7.03 8.18
C PHE A 105 3.48 -7.67 9.52
N LEU A 106 3.11 -6.86 10.53
CA LEU A 106 2.70 -7.34 11.84
C LEU A 106 1.18 -7.37 11.96
N ASP A 107 0.66 -8.46 12.53
CA ASP A 107 -0.74 -8.61 12.91
C ASP A 107 -0.95 -8.36 14.41
N LYS A 108 -2.20 -8.48 14.90
CA LYS A 108 -2.46 -8.43 16.34
C LYS A 108 -1.93 -9.71 17.00
N PRO A 109 -1.39 -9.64 18.23
CA PRO A 109 -1.23 -8.44 19.07
C PRO A 109 0.02 -7.57 18.78
N GLU A 110 0.96 -8.06 17.97
CA GLU A 110 2.31 -7.52 17.80
C GLU A 110 2.32 -6.09 17.24
N HIS A 111 1.38 -5.74 16.35
CA HIS A 111 1.33 -4.39 15.76
C HIS A 111 0.76 -3.32 16.71
N VAL A 112 0.08 -3.71 17.82
CA VAL A 112 -0.75 -2.79 18.61
C VAL A 112 0.11 -1.74 19.31
N ARG A 113 1.12 -2.20 20.07
CA ARG A 113 2.04 -1.32 20.81
C ARG A 113 2.85 -0.40 19.88
N PRO A 114 3.58 -0.90 18.86
CA PRO A 114 4.36 -0.03 17.98
C PRO A 114 3.50 0.96 17.20
N ARG A 115 2.31 0.55 16.72
CA ARG A 115 1.40 1.46 16.00
C ARG A 115 0.94 2.61 16.90
N ARG A 116 0.59 2.32 18.16
CA ARG A 116 0.18 3.35 19.12
C ARG A 116 1.31 4.37 19.37
N LEU A 117 2.53 3.89 19.60
CA LEU A 117 3.69 4.75 19.85
C LEU A 117 4.02 5.63 18.64
N ILE A 118 4.15 5.01 17.46
CA ILE A 118 4.46 5.73 16.22
C ILE A 118 3.37 6.74 15.88
N ALA A 119 2.09 6.35 15.97
CA ALA A 119 1.00 7.26 15.67
C ALA A 119 0.89 8.41 16.69
N SER A 120 1.29 8.21 17.94
CA SER A 120 1.35 9.28 18.95
C SER A 120 2.47 10.26 18.62
N ALA A 121 3.68 9.76 18.41
CA ALA A 121 4.85 10.56 18.08
C ALA A 121 4.65 11.34 16.77
N PHE A 122 4.09 10.69 15.74
CA PHE A 122 3.79 11.31 14.46
C PHE A 122 2.78 12.46 14.59
N ARG A 123 1.70 12.27 15.36
CA ARG A 123 0.73 13.35 15.61
C ARG A 123 1.34 14.51 16.40
N ALA A 124 2.18 14.23 17.40
CA ALA A 124 2.89 15.26 18.14
C ALA A 124 3.82 16.07 17.23
N HIS A 125 4.55 15.38 16.34
CA HIS A 125 5.42 16.01 15.36
C HIS A 125 4.63 16.93 14.41
N LEU A 126 3.53 16.45 13.81
CA LEU A 126 2.70 17.27 12.92
C LEU A 126 2.09 18.49 13.60
N ARG A 127 1.81 18.44 14.91
CA ARG A 127 1.34 19.62 15.67
C ARG A 127 2.46 20.62 15.94
N ALA A 128 3.65 20.15 16.26
CA ALA A 128 4.81 21.03 16.52
C ALA A 128 5.37 21.64 15.23
N TYR A 129 5.24 20.92 14.12
CA TYR A 129 5.74 21.31 12.80
C TYR A 129 4.61 21.20 11.77
N PRO A 130 3.63 22.14 11.80
CA PRO A 130 2.55 22.12 10.83
C PRO A 130 3.11 22.21 9.41
N LEU A 131 2.66 21.30 8.55
CA LEU A 131 3.06 21.26 7.14
C LEU A 131 2.23 22.28 6.37
N ASP A 132 2.85 23.37 5.94
CA ASP A 132 2.25 24.29 4.96
C ASP A 132 2.42 23.70 3.55
N ALA A 133 1.51 22.80 3.18
CA ALA A 133 1.56 22.12 1.89
C ALA A 133 1.42 23.09 0.72
N GLU A 134 0.65 24.18 0.88
CA GLU A 134 0.44 25.17 -0.16
C GLU A 134 1.69 26.01 -0.41
N ALA A 135 2.34 26.50 0.65
CA ALA A 135 3.61 27.23 0.52
C ALA A 135 4.69 26.33 -0.10
N ILE A 136 4.79 25.08 0.35
CA ILE A 136 5.74 24.11 -0.22
C ILE A 136 5.45 23.87 -1.71
N ALA A 137 4.19 23.68 -2.08
CA ALA A 137 3.82 23.50 -3.49
C ALA A 137 4.15 24.76 -4.31
N ARG A 138 3.82 25.96 -3.81
CA ARG A 138 4.11 27.23 -4.45
C ARG A 138 5.61 27.41 -4.68
N ASP A 139 6.44 27.17 -3.67
CA ASP A 139 7.90 27.28 -3.76
C ASP A 139 8.50 26.28 -4.77
N LEU A 140 7.95 25.06 -4.83
CA LEU A 140 8.39 24.04 -5.78
C LEU A 140 8.02 24.41 -7.23
N LEU A 141 6.86 25.04 -7.43
CA LEU A 141 6.35 25.42 -8.75
C LEU A 141 6.87 26.77 -9.25
N ALA A 142 7.26 27.69 -8.36
CA ALA A 142 7.65 29.06 -8.71
C ALA A 142 8.67 29.19 -9.86
N PRO A 143 9.76 28.38 -9.93
CA PRO A 143 10.72 28.47 -11.04
C PRO A 143 10.14 28.07 -12.40
N TRP A 144 9.12 27.21 -12.40
CA TRP A 144 8.53 26.62 -13.62
C TRP A 144 7.40 27.47 -14.17
N LEU A 145 6.68 28.17 -13.29
CA LEU A 145 5.67 29.16 -13.70
C LEU A 145 6.28 30.27 -14.57
N GLN A 146 7.55 30.62 -14.35
CA GLN A 146 8.27 31.61 -15.16
C GLN A 146 8.74 31.05 -16.52
N ALA A 147 8.98 29.75 -16.63
CA ALA A 147 9.49 29.11 -17.84
C ALA A 147 8.39 28.80 -18.88
N GLY A 148 7.11 28.87 -18.50
CA GLY A 148 5.96 28.68 -19.40
C GLY A 148 5.72 27.23 -19.88
N ALA A 149 6.64 26.30 -19.60
CA ALA A 149 6.50 24.88 -19.89
C ALA A 149 7.13 24.05 -18.76
N MET A 150 6.53 22.89 -18.47
CA MET A 150 7.01 21.99 -17.42
C MET A 150 6.75 20.52 -17.75
N GLU A 151 7.70 19.66 -17.37
CA GLU A 151 7.52 18.21 -17.27
C GLU A 151 7.20 17.88 -15.80
N ALA A 152 5.98 17.39 -15.53
CA ALA A 152 5.44 17.31 -14.18
C ALA A 152 6.17 16.29 -13.28
N ILE A 153 6.74 15.23 -13.86
CA ILE A 153 7.39 14.16 -13.09
C ILE A 153 8.78 14.61 -12.61
N ALA A 154 9.55 15.32 -13.43
CA ALA A 154 10.89 15.83 -13.14
C ALA A 154 10.93 16.83 -11.97
N ILE A 155 9.82 17.55 -11.73
CA ILE A 155 9.67 18.46 -10.58
C ILE A 155 9.66 17.68 -9.26
N SER A 156 8.95 16.56 -9.22
CA SER A 156 8.81 15.75 -7.99
C SER A 156 10.14 15.09 -7.58
N ALA A 157 10.94 14.66 -8.55
CA ALA A 157 12.14 13.85 -8.31
C ALA A 157 13.37 14.68 -7.88
N SER A 158 13.46 15.95 -8.31
CA SER A 158 14.68 16.75 -8.20
C SER A 158 14.84 17.55 -6.90
N ARG A 159 13.74 17.92 -6.20
CA ARG A 159 13.82 18.78 -5.00
C ARG A 159 13.19 18.26 -3.72
N PHE A 160 12.36 17.22 -3.76
CA PHE A 160 11.84 16.59 -2.53
C PHE A 160 12.96 15.91 -1.71
N ARG A 161 14.06 15.52 -2.37
CA ARG A 161 15.13 14.71 -1.78
C ARG A 161 16.21 15.49 -1.00
N SER A 162 16.29 16.82 -1.11
CA SER A 162 17.55 17.52 -0.77
C SER A 162 17.52 18.61 0.29
N ARG A 163 16.39 19.21 0.69
CA ARG A 163 16.43 20.38 1.61
C ARG A 163 15.66 20.33 2.93
N ARG A 164 14.60 19.52 3.08
CA ARG A 164 13.76 19.58 4.30
C ARG A 164 13.73 18.32 5.16
N PHE A 165 14.09 17.15 4.63
CA PHE A 165 14.08 15.90 5.42
C PHE A 165 15.25 15.77 6.41
N ARG A 166 16.40 16.44 6.16
CA ARG A 166 17.55 16.42 7.09
C ARG A 166 17.36 17.33 8.30
N ALA A 167 16.57 18.40 8.19
CA ALA A 167 16.53 19.43 9.23
C ALA A 167 15.74 18.99 10.48
N SER A 168 14.70 18.16 10.35
CA SER A 168 13.84 17.82 11.50
C SER A 168 14.31 16.63 12.34
N TRP A 169 15.34 15.90 11.89
CA TRP A 169 15.88 14.71 12.57
C TRP A 169 17.26 14.93 13.21
N ALA A 170 17.84 16.14 13.11
CA ALA A 170 19.15 16.47 13.67
C ALA A 170 19.12 16.95 15.13
N CYS A 171 17.96 17.23 15.71
CA CYS A 171 17.86 17.70 17.10
C CYS A 171 17.70 16.52 18.08
N ARG A 172 18.79 15.83 18.36
CA ARG A 172 18.96 15.04 19.59
C ARG A 172 19.88 15.87 20.50
N PRO A 173 19.43 16.38 21.66
CA PRO A 173 20.37 17.03 22.58
C PRO A 173 21.37 15.96 23.09
N PRO A 174 22.63 16.34 23.36
CA PRO A 174 23.59 15.41 23.94
C PRO A 174 23.05 14.91 25.29
N ILE A 175 23.16 13.60 25.51
CA ILE A 175 22.88 13.00 26.81
C ILE A 175 23.88 13.60 27.79
N ALA A 176 23.40 14.34 28.79
CA ALA A 176 24.24 14.76 29.90
C ALA A 176 24.61 13.51 30.69
N THR A 177 25.89 13.13 30.61
CA THR A 177 26.51 12.19 31.55
C THR A 177 26.66 12.90 32.89
N GLY A 178 25.88 12.46 33.87
CA GLY A 178 26.14 12.63 35.30
C GLY A 178 26.46 11.28 35.90
#